data_AF-A0A2V8WLA4-F1
#
_entry.id   AF-A0A2V8WLA4-F1
#
_cell.length_a   1.000
_cell.length_b   1.000
_cell.length_c   1.000
_cell.angle_alpha   90.00
_cell.angle_beta   90.00
_cell.angle_gamma   90.00
#
_symmetry.space_group_name_H-M   'P 1'
#
loop_
_entity.id
_entity.type
_entity.pdbx_description
1 polymer ?
#
loop_
_entity_poly.entity_id
_entity_poly.type
_entity_poly.pdbx_seq_one_letter_code
_entity_poly.pdbx_strand_id
1 'polypeptide(L)'
;PVKEGLLVERATKGGPAAAAGIRGGDRVAQAGMRRIYIGGDVIVAIDSQKIAGQFDVNVLLNRKRPGDTVTVTLYRGGKKMDVPVKLGERTS
;
A
#
# COMPACT_ATOMS: atom_id res chain seq x y z
N PRO A 1 -15.51 7.50 -0.72
CA PRO A 1 -14.10 7.92 -0.96
C PRO A 1 -13.36 8.15 0.37
N VAL A 2 -12.11 7.72 0.47
CA VAL A 2 -11.25 8.04 1.61
C VAL A 2 -10.58 9.41 1.42
N LYS A 3 -10.47 10.19 2.48
CA LYS A 3 -9.84 11.52 2.45
C LYS A 3 -8.32 11.45 2.63
N GLU A 4 -7.82 10.36 3.20
CA GLU A 4 -6.43 10.17 3.60
C GLU A 4 -6.02 8.70 3.36
N GLY A 5 -4.75 8.48 3.05
CA GLY A 5 -4.17 7.18 2.73
C GLY A 5 -3.11 7.27 1.64
N LEU A 6 -2.51 6.13 1.32
CA LEU A 6 -1.48 6.01 0.28
C LEU A 6 -2.02 5.30 -0.94
N LEU A 7 -1.97 5.98 -2.08
CA LEU A 7 -2.24 5.39 -3.38
C LEU A 7 -1.10 4.45 -3.76
N VAL A 8 -1.42 3.19 -4.08
CA VAL A 8 -0.46 2.25 -4.61
C VAL A 8 -0.28 2.52 -6.09
N GLU A 9 0.77 3.25 -6.47
CA GLU A 9 1.07 3.47 -7.89
C GLU A 9 1.58 2.19 -8.55
N ARG A 10 2.45 1.45 -7.87
CA ARG A 10 3.04 0.21 -8.36
C ARG A 10 3.26 -0.78 -7.23
N ALA A 11 2.88 -2.03 -7.46
CA ALA A 11 3.34 -3.16 -6.67
C ALA A 11 4.42 -3.90 -7.47
N THR A 12 5.66 -3.92 -6.97
CA THR A 12 6.79 -4.55 -7.67
C THR A 12 6.54 -6.03 -7.89
N LYS A 13 6.64 -6.50 -9.14
CA LYS A 13 6.46 -7.91 -9.51
C LYS A 13 7.42 -8.80 -8.71
N GLY A 14 6.89 -9.85 -8.09
CA GLY A 14 7.65 -10.74 -7.20
C GLY A 14 7.91 -10.19 -5.80
N GLY A 15 7.54 -8.95 -5.52
CA GLY A 15 7.67 -8.34 -4.18
C GLY A 15 6.54 -8.73 -3.22
N PRO A 16 6.71 -8.50 -1.92
CA PRO A 16 5.74 -8.86 -0.87
C PRO A 16 4.30 -8.38 -1.12
N ALA A 17 4.14 -7.11 -1.49
CA ALA A 17 2.82 -6.53 -1.75
C ALA A 17 2.12 -7.19 -2.94
N ALA A 18 2.85 -7.41 -4.04
CA ALA A 18 2.31 -8.07 -5.23
C ALA A 18 1.95 -9.54 -4.93
N ALA A 19 2.80 -10.24 -4.18
CA ALA A 19 2.55 -11.63 -3.75
C ALA A 19 1.30 -11.75 -2.86
N ALA A 20 1.03 -10.74 -2.02
CA ALA A 20 -0.19 -10.64 -1.22
C ALA A 20 -1.42 -10.17 -2.03
N GLY A 21 -1.26 -9.90 -3.33
CA GLY A 21 -2.35 -9.49 -4.21
C GLY A 21 -2.72 -8.01 -4.11
N ILE A 22 -1.86 -7.15 -3.55
CA ILE A 22 -1.98 -5.69 -3.63
C ILE A 22 -1.73 -5.25 -5.07
N ARG A 23 -2.55 -4.32 -5.57
CA ARG A 23 -2.59 -3.88 -6.96
C ARG A 23 -2.16 -2.43 -7.07
N GLY A 24 -1.19 -2.19 -7.96
CA GLY A 24 -0.84 -0.84 -8.41
C GLY A 24 -1.90 -0.26 -9.33
N GLY A 25 -1.77 1.03 -9.64
CA GLY A 25 -2.62 1.70 -10.62
C GLY A 25 -2.46 1.12 -12.01
N ASP A 26 -3.58 0.98 -12.72
CA ASP A 26 -3.67 0.44 -14.08
C ASP A 26 -3.89 1.52 -15.15
N ARG A 27 -4.19 2.75 -14.71
CA ARG A 27 -4.48 3.90 -15.58
C ARG A 27 -3.64 5.08 -15.17
N VAL A 28 -3.28 5.91 -16.14
CA VAL A 28 -2.57 7.17 -15.87
C VAL A 28 -3.58 8.31 -15.82
N ALA A 29 -3.62 9.03 -14.71
CA ALA A 29 -4.31 10.30 -14.58
C ALA A 29 -3.29 11.44 -14.53
N GLN A 30 -3.70 12.61 -15.01
CA GLN A 30 -2.89 13.81 -14.96
C GLN A 30 -3.40 14.74 -13.86
N ALA A 31 -2.53 15.07 -12.91
CA ALA A 31 -2.78 16.04 -11.85
C ALA A 31 -1.79 17.20 -12.01
N GLY A 32 -2.22 18.25 -12.71
CA GLY A 32 -1.35 19.34 -13.14
C GLY A 32 -0.25 18.83 -14.09
N MET A 33 1.01 19.01 -13.71
CA MET A 33 2.17 18.51 -14.48
C MET A 33 2.56 17.06 -14.11
N ARG A 34 1.93 16.45 -13.11
CA ARG A 34 2.27 15.10 -12.63
C ARG A 34 1.39 14.04 -13.28
N ARG A 35 2.01 12.93 -13.68
CA ARG A 35 1.32 11.69 -14.08
C ARG A 35 1.25 10.78 -12.86
N ILE A 36 0.05 10.33 -12.53
CA ILE A 36 -0.23 9.48 -11.36
C ILE A 36 -0.91 8.21 -11.84
N TYR A 37 -0.47 7.06 -11.32
CA TYR A 37 -1.11 5.77 -11.61
C TYR A 37 -2.29 5.54 -10.66
N ILE A 38 -3.51 5.51 -11.21
CA ILE A 38 -4.77 5.33 -10.48
C ILE A 38 -5.44 4.01 -10.83
N GLY A 39 -6.50 3.65 -10.11
CA GLY A 39 -7.30 2.44 -10.34
C GLY A 39 -6.84 1.21 -9.55
N GLY A 40 -5.73 1.32 -8.83
CA GLY A 40 -5.23 0.30 -7.91
C GLY A 40 -5.81 0.44 -6.50
N ASP A 41 -5.02 0.02 -5.53
CA ASP A 41 -5.38 0.05 -4.11
C ASP A 41 -5.03 1.39 -3.45
N VAL A 42 -5.79 1.73 -2.41
CA VAL A 42 -5.47 2.82 -1.48
C VAL A 42 -5.31 2.24 -0.07
N ILE A 43 -4.08 2.25 0.46
CA ILE A 43 -3.78 1.75 1.79
C ILE A 43 -4.16 2.81 2.83
N VAL A 44 -4.82 2.39 3.91
CA VAL A 44 -5.34 3.30 4.94
C VAL A 44 -4.95 2.89 6.36
N ALA A 45 -4.50 1.65 6.57
CA ALA A 45 -3.94 1.23 7.85
C ALA A 45 -2.98 0.04 7.70
N ILE A 46 -2.09 -0.13 8.67
CA ILE A 46 -1.24 -1.31 8.86
C ILE A 46 -1.39 -1.74 10.32
N ASP A 47 -1.70 -3.02 10.56
CA ASP A 47 -1.98 -3.58 11.89
C ASP A 47 -2.99 -2.72 12.69
N SER A 48 -4.08 -2.34 12.04
CA SER A 48 -5.14 -1.45 12.57
C SER A 48 -4.70 0.00 12.89
N GLN A 49 -3.43 0.35 12.71
CA GLN A 49 -2.93 1.71 12.88
C GLN A 49 -3.14 2.48 11.58
N LYS A 50 -3.95 3.54 11.65
CA LYS A 50 -4.23 4.40 10.49
C LYS A 50 -2.94 5.03 9.98
N ILE A 51 -2.84 5.15 8.67
CA ILE A 51 -1.78 5.89 8.00
C ILE A 51 -2.36 7.06 7.23
N ALA A 52 -1.69 8.21 7.29
CA ALA A 52 -1.97 9.37 6.48
C ALA A 52 -0.96 9.52 5.33
N GLY A 53 0.26 9.00 5.49
CA GLY A 53 1.28 9.07 4.44
C GLY A 53 2.46 8.13 4.62
N GLN A 54 3.48 8.33 3.77
CA GLN A 54 4.65 7.44 3.67
C GLN A 54 5.46 7.39 4.98
N PHE A 55 5.49 8.50 5.73
CA PHE A 55 6.18 8.56 7.01
C PHE A 55 5.62 7.56 8.02
N ASP A 56 4.29 7.45 8.12
CA ASP A 56 3.64 6.52 9.04
C ASP A 56 3.97 5.07 8.71
N VAL A 57 3.98 4.73 7.42
CA VAL A 57 4.39 3.39 6.96
C VAL A 57 5.82 3.08 7.41
N ASN A 58 6.75 4.02 7.25
CA ASN A 58 8.13 3.82 7.68
C ASN A 58 8.23 3.62 9.20
N VAL A 59 7.51 4.41 9.99
CA VAL A 59 7.49 4.28 11.46
C VAL A 59 6.93 2.92 11.89
N LEU A 60 5.84 2.47 11.26
CA LEU A 60 5.20 1.19 11.59
C LEU A 60 6.07 -0.01 11.21
N LEU A 61 6.69 0.03 10.03
CA LEU A 61 7.52 -1.07 9.53
C LEU A 61 8.91 -1.12 10.18
N ASN A 62 9.45 0.00 10.68
CA ASN A 62 10.75 0.02 11.39
C ASN A 62 10.75 -0.85 12.66
N ARG A 63 9.59 -1.18 13.21
CA ARG A 63 9.44 -2.06 14.39
C ARG A 63 9.23 -3.52 14.03
N LYS A 64 9.24 -3.87 12.74
CA LYS A 64 8.97 -5.20 12.21
C LYS A 64 10.23 -5.82 11.62
N ARG A 65 10.22 -7.13 11.48
CA ARG A 65 11.33 -7.92 10.92
C ARG A 65 10.92 -8.55 9.59
N PRO A 66 11.87 -8.81 8.68
CA PRO A 66 11.63 -9.70 7.56
C PRO A 66 11.05 -11.03 8.05
N GLY A 67 10.03 -11.52 7.35
CA GLY A 67 9.27 -12.71 7.73
C GLY A 67 8.01 -12.44 8.57
N ASP A 68 7.91 -11.29 9.24
CA ASP A 68 6.68 -10.90 9.95
C ASP A 68 5.51 -10.77 8.98
N THR A 69 4.30 -11.06 9.45
CA THR A 69 3.07 -10.78 8.71
C THR A 69 2.37 -9.58 9.32
N VAL A 70 2.05 -8.59 8.49
CA VAL A 70 1.25 -7.42 8.88
C VAL A 70 -0.08 -7.44 8.16
N THR A 71 -1.12 -6.91 8.79
CA THR A 71 -2.42 -6.74 8.15
C THR A 71 -2.49 -5.37 7.50
N VAL A 72 -2.55 -5.32 6.18
CA VAL A 72 -2.72 -4.09 5.40
C VAL A 72 -4.19 -3.88 5.12
N THR A 73 -4.76 -2.81 5.68
CA THR A 73 -6.13 -2.39 5.37
C THR A 73 -6.10 -1.42 4.19
N LEU A 74 -6.87 -1.73 3.15
CA LEU A 74 -6.93 -0.96 1.93
C LEU A 74 -8.35 -0.80 1.38
N TYR A 75 -8.51 0.13 0.45
CA TYR A 75 -9.68 0.24 -0.42
C TYR A 75 -9.34 -0.17 -1.84
N ARG A 76 -10.19 -1.01 -2.44
CA ARG A 76 -10.15 -1.41 -3.85
C ARG A 76 -11.53 -1.26 -4.45
N GLY A 77 -11.68 -0.42 -5.48
CA GLY A 77 -12.99 -0.18 -6.11
C GLY A 77 -14.07 0.27 -5.11
N GLY A 78 -13.69 1.03 -4.07
CA GLY A 78 -14.59 1.48 -3.02
C GLY A 78 -14.86 0.47 -1.89
N LYS A 79 -14.43 -0.79 -2.01
CA LYS A 79 -14.57 -1.80 -0.97
C LYS A 79 -13.36 -1.78 -0.02
N LYS A 80 -13.61 -1.77 1.28
CA LYS A 80 -12.57 -1.92 2.31
C LYS A 80 -12.18 -3.41 2.45
N MET A 81 -10.89 -3.69 2.52
CA MET A 81 -10.34 -5.05 2.59
C MET A 81 -9.15 -5.08 3.54
N ASP A 82 -8.97 -6.20 4.24
CA ASP A 82 -7.77 -6.49 5.02
C ASP A 82 -6.98 -7.59 4.32
N VAL A 83 -5.70 -7.32 4.06
CA VAL A 83 -4.80 -8.20 3.31
C VAL A 83 -3.59 -8.53 4.18
N PRO A 84 -3.37 -9.80 4.54
CA PRO A 84 -2.15 -10.20 5.23
C PRO A 84 -0.96 -10.13 4.25
N VAL A 85 0.09 -9.41 4.64
CA VAL A 85 1.32 -9.25 3.86
C VAL A 85 2.50 -9.74 4.68
N LYS A 86 3.18 -10.78 4.19
CA LYS A 86 4.45 -11.22 4.76
C LYS A 86 5.57 -10.30 4.31
N LEU A 87 6.24 -9.64 5.24
CA LEU A 87 7.32 -8.71 4.97
C LEU A 87 8.55 -9.42 4.43
N GLY A 88 9.14 -8.87 3.37
CA GLY A 88 10.43 -9.29 2.84
C GLY A 88 11.58 -8.49 3.43
N GLU A 89 12.81 -8.86 3.07
CA GLU A 89 13.97 -8.04 3.36
C GLU A 89 13.90 -6.72 2.61
N ARG A 90 14.32 -5.64 3.27
CA ARG A 90 14.43 -4.34 2.63
C ARG A 90 15.66 -4.35 1.73
N THR A 91 15.47 -4.72 0.47
CA THR A 91 16.45 -4.49 -0.59
C THR A 91 16.45 -2.99 -0.88
N SER A 92 17.52 -2.30 -0.46
CA SER A 92 17.80 -0.89 -0.75
C SER A 92 18.08 -0.67 -2.23
#